data_AF-A0A6N8H3D2-F1
#
_entry.id   AF-A0A6N8H3D2-F1
#
_cell.length_a   1.000
_cell.length_b   1.000
_cell.length_c   1.000
_cell.angle_alpha   90.00
_cell.angle_beta   90.00
_cell.angle_gamma   90.00
#
_symmetry.space_group_name_H-M   'P 1'
#
loop_
_entity.id
_entity.type
_entity.pdbx_description
1 polymer ?
#
loop_
_entity_poly.entity_id
_entity_poly.type
_entity_poly.pdbx_seq_one_letter_code
_entity_poly.pdbx_strand_id
1 'polypeptide(L)'
;MCSQWDTERPETKTEQASRRRPYCRESKASDGDRLLKKIECLGAGRGTPKQKAQVVQELRQKYPLKALLQLAGLPRSTFYYYLHQSQNPAKYQMVKEQIVIIFNENKKRYGYRRITKELHNNDIRVNHKTVRKLMKQLGLVCQVRSKGSTVLTKAKLEK
;
A
#
# COMPACT_ATOMS: atom_id res chain seq x y z
N MET A 1 -28.52 -36.01 25.81
CA MET A 1 -28.13 -36.88 24.68
C MET A 1 -27.20 -36.08 23.79
N CYS A 2 -25.89 -36.27 23.96
CA CYS A 2 -24.82 -35.56 23.26
C CYS A 2 -23.90 -36.66 22.71
N SER A 3 -23.92 -36.86 21.39
CA SER A 3 -23.26 -38.02 20.77
C SER A 3 -21.79 -37.76 20.51
N GLN A 4 -21.00 -38.75 20.90
CA GLN A 4 -19.55 -38.89 20.81
C GLN A 4 -19.00 -38.66 19.39
N TRP A 5 -17.90 -37.93 19.29
CA TRP A 5 -16.96 -38.03 18.16
C TRP A 5 -15.61 -38.43 18.75
N ASP A 6 -15.46 -39.74 18.92
CA ASP A 6 -14.22 -40.35 19.36
C ASP A 6 -13.16 -40.28 18.26
N THR A 7 -11.94 -40.17 18.76
CA THR A 7 -10.72 -39.78 18.08
C THR A 7 -9.99 -41.04 17.62
N GLU A 8 -9.82 -41.26 16.32
CA GLU A 8 -8.89 -42.28 15.84
C GLU A 8 -7.96 -41.77 14.74
N ARG A 9 -6.68 -41.73 15.11
CA ARG A 9 -5.51 -41.39 14.32
C ARG A 9 -4.79 -42.70 14.00
N PRO A 10 -4.58 -43.08 12.73
CA PRO A 10 -3.66 -44.18 12.43
C PRO A 10 -2.24 -43.63 12.28
N GLU A 11 -1.34 -44.15 13.11
CA GLU A 11 0.11 -44.02 12.94
C GLU A 11 0.63 -45.14 12.04
N THR A 12 1.45 -44.80 11.04
CA THR A 12 2.37 -45.75 10.39
C THR A 12 3.77 -45.13 10.35
N LYS A 13 4.67 -45.68 11.17
CA LYS A 13 6.14 -45.60 11.02
C LYS A 13 6.51 -46.37 9.73
N THR A 14 7.56 -46.11 8.94
CA THR A 14 9.00 -46.10 9.29
C THR A 14 9.81 -45.71 8.02
N GLU A 15 10.85 -44.88 8.17
CA GLU A 15 12.21 -44.83 7.51
C GLU A 15 12.39 -45.12 5.98
N GLN A 16 13.36 -44.60 5.22
CA GLN A 16 14.52 -43.71 5.35
C GLN A 16 15.05 -43.41 3.91
N ALA A 17 15.82 -42.32 3.79
CA ALA A 17 16.93 -42.12 2.84
C ALA A 17 16.69 -41.78 1.34
N SER A 18 16.88 -40.49 1.08
CA SER A 18 17.74 -39.94 0.01
C SER A 18 17.18 -39.88 -1.43
N ARG A 19 17.09 -38.65 -1.94
CA ARG A 19 17.80 -38.22 -3.17
C ARG A 19 17.76 -36.69 -3.32
N ARG A 20 18.85 -36.10 -2.82
CA ARG A 20 19.57 -34.93 -3.36
C ARG A 20 18.74 -33.68 -3.66
N ARG A 21 18.74 -32.78 -2.68
CA ARG A 21 18.54 -31.34 -2.85
C ARG A 21 19.72 -30.78 -3.67
N PRO A 22 19.56 -30.36 -4.95
CA PRO A 22 20.70 -29.86 -5.71
C PRO A 22 20.86 -28.37 -5.41
N TYR A 23 21.87 -28.11 -4.58
CA TYR A 23 22.86 -27.04 -4.68
C TYR A 23 22.36 -25.60 -4.87
N CYS A 24 22.56 -24.81 -3.82
CA CYS A 24 22.76 -23.37 -3.93
C CYS A 24 23.79 -23.09 -5.02
N ARG A 25 23.37 -22.54 -6.16
CA ARG A 25 24.31 -21.70 -6.92
C ARG A 25 24.51 -20.43 -6.11
N GLU A 26 25.55 -20.45 -5.27
CA GLU A 26 26.24 -19.23 -4.89
C GLU A 26 26.63 -18.48 -6.16
N SER A 27 25.86 -17.46 -6.50
CA SER A 27 26.31 -16.42 -7.41
C SER A 27 27.30 -15.56 -6.63
N LYS A 28 28.58 -15.69 -6.97
CA LYS A 28 29.67 -14.91 -6.40
C LYS A 28 29.35 -13.41 -6.42
N ALA A 29 29.55 -12.79 -5.27
CA ALA A 29 29.44 -11.36 -5.06
C ALA A 29 30.58 -10.63 -5.78
N SER A 30 30.24 -9.75 -6.72
CA SER A 30 31.12 -8.65 -7.15
C SER A 30 30.35 -7.37 -7.54
N ASP A 31 29.03 -7.33 -7.33
CA ASP A 31 28.18 -6.14 -7.59
C ASP A 31 27.43 -5.64 -6.34
N GLY A 32 27.67 -6.26 -5.18
CA GLY A 32 27.01 -5.91 -3.92
C GLY A 32 27.32 -4.48 -3.47
N ASP A 33 28.58 -4.06 -3.58
CA ASP A 33 29.04 -2.77 -3.06
C ASP A 33 28.55 -1.57 -3.88
N ARG A 34 28.34 -1.75 -5.19
CA ARG A 34 27.78 -0.70 -6.06
C ARG A 34 26.28 -0.50 -5.84
N LEU A 35 25.58 -1.60 -5.53
CA LEU A 35 24.17 -1.61 -5.17
C LEU A 35 23.93 -1.06 -3.77
N LEU A 36 24.78 -1.43 -2.81
CA LEU A 36 24.76 -0.90 -1.44
C LEU A 36 24.91 0.61 -1.45
N LYS A 37 25.90 1.17 -2.15
CA LYS A 37 26.10 2.63 -2.19
C LYS A 37 24.92 3.37 -2.82
N LYS A 38 24.24 2.78 -3.81
CA LYS A 38 23.07 3.40 -4.47
C LYS A 38 21.80 3.30 -3.63
N ILE A 39 21.62 2.22 -2.87
CA ILE A 39 20.49 2.00 -1.96
C ILE A 39 20.68 2.78 -0.64
N GLU A 40 21.92 2.84 -0.13
CA GLU A 40 22.33 3.65 1.02
C GLU A 40 22.11 5.14 0.78
N CYS A 41 22.50 5.66 -0.38
CA CYS A 41 22.30 7.06 -0.73
C CYS A 41 20.84 7.45 -0.99
N LEU A 42 19.93 6.50 -1.22
CA LEU A 42 18.53 6.78 -1.63
C LEU A 42 17.46 6.38 -0.61
N GLY A 43 17.75 5.60 0.43
CA GLY A 43 16.72 5.30 1.44
C GLY A 43 17.03 4.34 2.60
N ALA A 44 18.28 3.94 2.83
CA ALA A 44 18.53 2.79 3.72
C ALA A 44 18.46 3.05 5.24
N GLY A 45 18.60 4.27 5.74
CA GLY A 45 18.64 4.48 7.20
C GLY A 45 17.28 4.67 7.88
N ARG A 46 16.32 5.33 7.23
CA ARG A 46 15.08 5.86 7.87
C ARG A 46 13.84 5.82 6.97
N GLY A 47 13.85 5.04 5.89
CA GLY A 47 12.73 4.98 4.94
C GLY A 47 11.58 4.10 5.41
N THR A 48 10.34 4.56 5.23
CA THR A 48 9.14 3.71 5.43
C THR A 48 9.17 2.50 4.49
N PRO A 49 8.56 1.35 4.85
CA PRO A 49 8.53 0.17 3.99
C PRO A 49 7.98 0.43 2.58
N LYS A 50 7.07 1.41 2.45
CA LYS A 50 6.53 1.89 1.17
C LYS A 50 7.59 2.53 0.28
N GLN A 51 8.43 3.41 0.84
CA GLN A 51 9.51 4.07 0.09
C GLN A 51 10.54 3.06 -0.38
N LYS A 52 10.91 2.11 0.49
CA LYS A 52 11.79 1.00 0.12
C LYS A 52 11.20 0.17 -1.02
N ALA A 53 9.91 -0.18 -0.97
CA ALA A 53 9.24 -0.92 -2.03
C ALA A 53 9.22 -0.16 -3.38
N GLN A 54 9.07 1.16 -3.34
CA GLN A 54 9.12 2.02 -4.53
C GLN A 54 10.51 2.00 -5.19
N VAL A 55 11.58 2.18 -4.40
CA VAL A 55 12.96 2.09 -4.90
C VAL A 55 13.26 0.71 -5.48
N VAL A 56 12.81 -0.36 -4.81
CA VAL A 56 12.95 -1.74 -5.33
C VAL A 56 12.20 -1.91 -6.65
N GLN A 57 11.03 -1.30 -6.81
CA GLN A 57 10.27 -1.36 -8.06
C GLN A 57 10.98 -0.65 -9.21
N GLU A 58 11.62 0.51 -8.97
CA GLU A 58 12.41 1.24 -9.96
C GLU A 58 13.66 0.45 -10.39
N LEU A 59 14.33 -0.20 -9.44
CA LEU A 59 15.54 -0.99 -9.67
C LEU A 59 15.29 -2.37 -10.27
N ARG A 60 14.02 -2.84 -10.27
CA ARG A 60 13.63 -4.16 -10.77
C ARG A 60 14.04 -4.42 -12.23
N GLN A 61 14.17 -3.38 -13.04
CA GLN A 61 14.53 -3.49 -14.46
C GLN A 61 16.01 -3.86 -14.67
N LYS A 62 16.87 -3.55 -13.70
CA LYS A 62 18.33 -3.69 -13.82
C LYS A 62 18.90 -4.83 -12.99
N TYR A 63 18.19 -5.28 -11.96
CA TYR A 63 18.71 -6.22 -10.96
C TYR A 63 17.67 -7.27 -10.54
N PRO A 64 18.12 -8.46 -10.11
CA PRO A 64 17.23 -9.51 -9.64
C PRO A 64 16.52 -9.12 -8.32
N LEU A 65 15.20 -9.32 -8.27
CA LEU A 65 14.35 -8.95 -7.13
C LEU A 65 14.82 -9.53 -5.78
N LYS A 66 15.35 -10.76 -5.78
CA LYS A 66 15.78 -11.43 -4.54
C LYS A 66 16.92 -10.67 -3.86
N ALA A 67 17.91 -10.20 -4.64
CA ALA A 67 19.02 -9.42 -4.12
C ALA A 67 18.55 -8.06 -3.59
N LEU A 68 17.66 -7.38 -4.34
CA LEU A 68 17.09 -6.10 -3.93
C LEU A 68 16.32 -6.18 -2.60
N LEU A 69 15.54 -7.23 -2.39
CA LEU A 69 14.78 -7.43 -1.15
C LEU A 69 15.68 -7.72 0.05
N GLN A 70 16.75 -8.51 -0.15
CA GLN A 70 17.75 -8.77 0.88
C GLN A 70 18.47 -7.49 1.30
N LEU A 71 18.89 -6.67 0.34
CA LEU A 71 19.54 -5.39 0.59
C LEU A 71 18.61 -4.37 1.29
N ALA A 72 17.33 -4.33 0.90
CA ALA A 72 16.36 -3.42 1.50
C ALA A 72 15.86 -3.87 2.90
N GLY A 73 16.14 -5.13 3.30
CA GLY A 73 15.57 -5.75 4.49
C GLY A 73 14.04 -5.88 4.43
N LEU A 74 13.47 -6.12 3.24
CA LEU A 74 12.03 -6.21 3.04
C LEU A 74 11.56 -7.65 2.78
N PRO A 75 10.48 -8.11 3.45
CA PRO A 75 9.82 -9.36 3.08
C PRO A 75 9.23 -9.27 1.68
N ARG A 76 9.22 -10.40 0.98
CA ARG A 76 8.60 -10.51 -0.35
C ARG A 76 7.11 -10.14 -0.33
N SER A 77 6.37 -10.57 0.69
CA SER A 77 4.95 -10.25 0.87
C SER A 77 4.70 -8.73 1.00
N THR A 78 5.53 -8.04 1.78
CA THR A 78 5.47 -6.59 1.97
C THR A 78 5.70 -5.85 0.66
N PHE A 79 6.64 -6.30 -0.16
CA PHE A 79 6.88 -5.71 -1.48
C PHE A 79 5.65 -5.83 -2.38
N TYR A 80 5.08 -7.03 -2.53
CA TYR A 80 3.89 -7.24 -3.36
C TYR A 80 2.66 -6.51 -2.83
N TYR A 81 2.51 -6.39 -1.50
CA TYR A 81 1.45 -5.58 -0.91
C TYR A 81 1.49 -4.12 -1.40
N TYR A 82 2.67 -3.49 -1.38
CA TYR A 82 2.82 -2.13 -1.87
C TYR A 82 2.72 -2.03 -3.40
N LEU A 83 3.15 -3.05 -4.14
CA LEU A 83 2.98 -3.13 -5.59
C LEU A 83 1.50 -3.15 -6.00
N HIS A 84 0.69 -3.98 -5.35
CA HIS A 84 -0.75 -4.03 -5.62
C HIS A 84 -1.45 -2.74 -5.21
N GLN A 85 -0.98 -2.08 -4.15
CA GLN A 85 -1.52 -0.79 -3.74
C GLN A 85 -1.17 0.33 -4.73
N SER A 86 0.03 0.33 -5.32
CA SER A 86 0.44 1.35 -6.29
C SER A 86 -0.22 1.21 -7.66
N GLN A 87 -0.61 -0.01 -8.05
CA GLN A 87 -1.32 -0.27 -9.30
C GLN A 87 -2.80 0.12 -9.28
N ASN A 88 -3.38 0.38 -8.10
CA ASN A 88 -4.79 0.73 -7.95
C ASN A 88 -5.03 2.20 -7.52
N PRO A 89 -4.40 3.22 -8.14
CA PRO A 89 -4.71 4.61 -7.82
C PRO A 89 -6.10 5.02 -8.33
N ALA A 90 -6.58 4.33 -9.38
CA ALA A 90 -7.79 4.65 -10.11
C ALA A 90 -9.10 4.25 -9.41
N LYS A 91 -9.06 3.35 -8.41
CA LYS A 91 -10.28 2.77 -7.80
C LYS A 91 -11.29 3.81 -7.31
N TYR A 92 -10.81 4.99 -6.89
CA TYR A 92 -11.64 6.07 -6.38
C TYR A 92 -11.45 7.38 -7.15
N GLN A 93 -10.90 7.34 -8.37
CA GLN A 93 -10.59 8.55 -9.13
C GLN A 93 -11.87 9.32 -9.49
N MET A 94 -12.84 8.65 -10.11
CA MET A 94 -14.17 9.20 -10.41
C MET A 94 -14.88 9.73 -9.15
N VAL A 95 -14.78 9.00 -8.04
CA VAL A 95 -15.38 9.44 -6.76
C VAL A 95 -14.73 10.72 -6.23
N LYS A 96 -13.41 10.85 -6.37
CA LYS A 96 -12.69 12.08 -5.96
C LYS A 96 -13.11 13.27 -6.79
N GLU A 97 -13.25 13.10 -8.10
CA GLU A 97 -13.70 14.15 -9.03
C GLU A 97 -15.11 14.62 -8.65
N GLN A 98 -16.05 13.69 -8.44
CA GLN A 98 -17.40 14.03 -8.02
C GLN A 98 -17.45 14.73 -6.65
N ILE A 99 -16.61 14.31 -5.70
CA ILE A 99 -16.48 15.00 -4.41
C ILE A 99 -16.05 16.46 -4.61
N VAL A 100 -15.10 16.73 -5.51
CA VAL A 100 -14.60 18.09 -5.78
C VAL A 100 -15.70 18.95 -6.42
N ILE A 101 -16.45 18.40 -7.37
CA ILE A 101 -17.57 19.08 -8.04
C ILE A 101 -18.63 19.50 -7.00
N ILE A 102 -19.17 18.53 -6.25
CA ILE A 102 -20.19 18.79 -5.21
C ILE A 102 -19.66 19.78 -4.17
N PHE A 103 -18.39 19.67 -3.78
CA PHE A 103 -17.80 20.57 -2.78
C PHE A 103 -17.71 22.02 -3.26
N ASN A 104 -17.38 22.23 -4.53
CA ASN A 104 -17.29 23.57 -5.14
C ASN A 104 -18.67 24.18 -5.41
N GLU A 105 -19.61 23.41 -5.93
CA GLU A 105 -21.01 23.83 -6.14
C GLU A 105 -21.64 24.34 -4.84
N ASN A 106 -21.36 23.66 -3.73
CA ASN A 106 -21.89 23.99 -2.41
C ASN A 106 -21.03 25.00 -1.63
N LYS A 107 -20.19 25.78 -2.33
CA LYS A 107 -19.34 26.85 -1.78
C LYS A 107 -18.53 26.38 -0.56
N LYS A 108 -18.02 25.14 -0.60
CA LYS A 108 -17.16 24.55 0.46
C LYS A 108 -17.82 24.44 1.85
N ARG A 109 -19.16 24.56 1.91
CA ARG A 109 -19.95 24.49 3.15
C ARG A 109 -20.21 23.05 3.58
N TYR A 110 -20.12 22.11 2.64
CA TYR A 110 -20.48 20.73 2.87
C TYR A 110 -19.30 19.94 3.46
N GLY A 111 -19.56 19.24 4.56
CA GLY A 111 -18.65 18.22 5.09
C GLY A 111 -18.96 16.84 4.51
N TYR A 112 -18.10 15.87 4.80
CA TYR A 112 -18.20 14.51 4.24
C TYR A 112 -19.57 13.85 4.44
N ARG A 113 -20.30 14.14 5.54
CA ARG A 113 -21.65 13.59 5.77
C ARG A 113 -22.66 14.07 4.74
N ARG A 114 -22.63 15.36 4.36
CA ARG A 114 -23.53 15.93 3.35
C ARG A 114 -23.12 15.49 1.95
N ILE A 115 -21.82 15.50 1.66
CA ILE A 115 -21.29 15.00 0.39
C ILE A 115 -21.63 13.53 0.17
N THR A 116 -21.61 12.69 1.21
CA THR A 116 -22.01 11.28 1.07
C THR A 116 -23.48 11.15 0.64
N LYS A 117 -24.38 12.01 1.15
CA LYS A 117 -25.78 12.01 0.71
C LYS A 117 -25.90 12.42 -0.75
N GLU A 118 -25.20 13.48 -1.17
CA GLU A 118 -25.19 13.91 -2.58
C GLU A 118 -24.59 12.84 -3.50
N LEU A 119 -23.56 12.11 -3.06
CA LEU A 119 -23.02 10.99 -3.83
C LEU A 119 -24.04 9.86 -3.97
N HIS A 120 -24.82 9.58 -2.93
CA HIS A 120 -25.90 8.58 -2.99
C HIS A 120 -27.05 9.05 -3.88
N ASN A 121 -27.33 10.35 -3.93
CA ASN A 121 -28.32 10.94 -4.85
C ASN A 121 -27.87 10.81 -6.32
N ASN A 122 -26.56 10.77 -6.57
CA ASN A 122 -25.96 10.54 -7.89
C ASN A 122 -25.72 9.03 -8.18
N ASP A 123 -26.41 8.13 -7.48
CA ASP A 123 -26.28 6.66 -7.57
C ASP A 123 -24.90 6.06 -7.20
N ILE A 124 -23.97 6.85 -6.64
CA ILE A 124 -22.64 6.39 -6.25
C ILE A 124 -22.66 5.92 -4.79
N ARG A 125 -22.84 4.61 -4.57
CA ARG A 125 -22.84 4.00 -3.22
C ARG A 125 -21.44 3.89 -2.61
N VAL A 126 -21.02 4.93 -1.90
CA VAL A 126 -19.75 4.98 -1.17
C VAL A 126 -19.97 5.08 0.33
N ASN A 127 -19.14 4.41 1.14
CA ASN A 127 -19.19 4.52 2.59
C ASN A 127 -18.75 5.93 3.05
N HIS A 128 -19.44 6.53 4.02
CA HIS A 128 -19.07 7.84 4.56
C HIS A 128 -17.63 7.89 5.13
N LYS A 129 -17.10 6.75 5.62
CA LYS A 129 -15.69 6.65 6.08
C LYS A 129 -14.71 6.79 4.92
N THR A 130 -15.01 6.20 3.76
CA THR A 130 -14.16 6.32 2.58
C THR A 130 -14.23 7.73 2.01
N VAL A 131 -15.41 8.36 1.97
CA VAL A 131 -15.54 9.78 1.60
C VAL A 131 -14.68 10.67 2.51
N ARG A 132 -14.74 10.47 3.84
CA ARG A 132 -13.90 11.20 4.80
C ARG A 132 -12.40 11.02 4.51
N LYS A 133 -11.96 9.79 4.20
CA LYS A 133 -10.56 9.50 3.85
C LYS A 133 -10.16 10.20 2.55
N LEU A 134 -11.00 10.14 1.52
CA LEU A 134 -10.76 10.78 0.22
C LEU A 134 -10.69 12.31 0.36
N MET A 135 -11.62 12.93 1.09
CA MET A 135 -11.56 14.36 1.38
C MET A 135 -10.27 14.76 2.10
N LYS A 136 -9.82 13.96 3.09
CA LYS A 136 -8.55 14.21 3.78
C LYS A 136 -7.34 14.10 2.84
N GLN A 137 -7.35 13.14 1.91
CA GLN A 137 -6.30 13.00 0.90
C GLN A 137 -6.26 14.19 -0.07
N LEU A 138 -7.42 14.76 -0.39
CA LEU A 138 -7.56 15.95 -1.25
C LEU A 138 -7.38 17.28 -0.48
N GLY A 139 -7.28 17.26 0.85
CA GLY A 139 -7.18 18.47 1.67
C GLY A 139 -8.47 19.29 1.76
N LEU A 140 -9.63 18.71 1.45
CA LEU A 140 -10.92 19.41 1.47
C LEU A 140 -11.45 19.52 2.90
N VAL A 141 -11.60 20.75 3.39
CA VAL A 141 -12.10 21.04 4.75
C VAL A 141 -13.31 21.96 4.68
N CYS A 142 -14.36 21.63 5.43
CA CYS A 142 -15.57 22.44 5.54
C CYS A 142 -15.29 23.72 6.34
N GLN A 143 -15.70 24.87 5.80
CA GLN A 143 -15.38 26.20 6.35
C GLN A 143 -16.36 26.72 7.43
N VAL A 144 -17.40 25.96 7.80
CA VAL A 144 -18.54 26.48 8.62
C VAL A 144 -18.19 26.75 10.09
N ARG A 145 -17.18 26.10 10.65
CA ARG A 145 -16.70 26.31 12.03
C ARG A 145 -15.18 26.23 12.07
N SER A 146 -14.51 27.26 11.58
CA SER A 146 -13.06 27.41 11.74
C SER A 146 -12.74 27.78 13.20
N LYS A 147 -12.48 26.78 14.04
CA LYS A 147 -11.52 26.95 15.15
C LYS A 147 -10.18 26.41 14.65
N GLY A 148 -9.28 27.33 14.31
CA GLY A 148 -7.86 27.15 13.98
C GLY A 148 -7.46 25.82 13.34
N SER A 149 -7.42 25.75 12.00
CA SER A 149 -6.73 24.67 11.31
C SER A 149 -5.40 25.17 10.73
N THR A 150 -4.29 24.79 11.34
CA THR A 150 -2.96 24.80 10.72
C THR A 150 -2.97 23.81 9.56
N VAL A 151 -3.31 24.27 8.35
CA VAL A 151 -3.19 23.48 7.13
C VAL A 151 -1.86 23.80 6.47
N LEU A 152 -0.89 22.91 6.65
CA LEU A 152 0.30 22.84 5.81
C LEU A 152 -0.15 22.53 4.38
N THR A 153 -0.25 23.56 3.55
CA THR A 153 -0.41 23.46 2.10
C THR A 153 0.91 23.02 1.49
N LYS A 154 1.05 21.72 1.20
CA LYS A 154 1.98 21.26 0.15
C LYS A 154 1.17 20.98 -1.10
N ALA A 155 1.71 21.39 -2.24
CA ALA A 155 1.14 21.38 -3.59
C ALA A 155 0.26 22.59 -3.95
N LYS A 156 0.95 23.72 -4.10
CA LYS A 156 0.80 24.56 -5.29
C LYS A 156 1.02 23.62 -6.49
N LEU A 157 -0.07 23.14 -7.09
CA LEU A 157 0.00 22.27 -8.26
C LEU A 157 0.46 23.13 -9.45
N GLU A 158 1.40 22.57 -10.18
CA GLU A 158 2.29 23.21 -11.13
C GLU A 158 1.56 23.81 -12.35
N LYS A 159 2.20 24.82 -12.92
CA LYS A 159 1.94 25.34 -14.27
C LYS A 159 2.33 24.29 -15.32
#